data_AF-A0A7X1DL06-F1
#
_entry.id   AF-A0A7X1DL06-F1
#
_cell.length_a   1.000
_cell.length_b   1.000
_cell.length_c   1.000
_cell.angle_alpha   90.00
_cell.angle_beta   90.00
_cell.angle_gamma   90.00
#
_symmetry.space_group_name_H-M   'P 1'
#
loop_
_entity.id
_entity.type
_entity.pdbx_description
1 polymer ?
#
loop_
_entity_poly.entity_id
_entity_poly.type
_entity_poly.pdbx_seq_one_letter_code
_entity_poly.pdbx_strand_id
1 'polypeptide(L)' 'MTPIRLHDFRHSHVALLIDNHEEITAIKERMGHASITTTIDTYGHLFPNKQKSMSDKFDNIF' A
#
# COMPACT_ATOMS: atom_id res chain seq x y z
N MET A 1 11.01 -12.99 21.67
CA MET A 1 10.10 -12.00 21.04
C MET A 1 10.93 -10.80 20.65
N THR A 2 10.92 -10.39 19.38
CA THR A 2 11.65 -9.19 18.94
C THR A 2 10.96 -7.95 19.53
N PRO A 3 11.71 -6.98 20.07
CA PRO A 3 11.13 -5.77 20.61
C PRO A 3 10.48 -4.95 19.50
N ILE A 4 9.28 -4.42 19.77
CA ILE A 4 8.58 -3.51 18.86
C ILE A 4 9.38 -2.22 18.79
N ARG A 5 9.70 -1.79 17.57
CA ARG A 5 10.44 -0.57 17.28
C ARG A 5 9.50 0.48 16.71
N LEU A 6 9.87 1.75 16.81
CA LEU A 6 9.04 2.85 16.32
C LEU A 6 8.67 2.71 14.82
N HIS A 7 9.56 2.14 14.00
CA HIS A 7 9.29 1.90 12.57
C HIS A 7 8.13 0.92 12.31
N ASP A 8 7.79 0.06 13.27
CA ASP A 8 6.72 -0.93 13.11
C ASP A 8 5.36 -0.24 13.10
N PHE A 9 5.20 0.82 13.89
CA PHE A 9 4.00 1.66 13.85
C PHE A 9 3.81 2.35 12.51
N ARG A 10 4.90 2.81 11.89
CA ARG A 10 4.85 3.39 10.53
C ARG A 10 4.41 2.33 9.52
N HIS A 11 4.88 1.10 9.67
CA HIS A 11 4.49 -0.01 8.81
C HIS A 11 3.01 -0.37 8.97
N SER A 12 2.53 -0.51 10.21
CA SER A 12 1.10 -0.74 10.51
C SER A 12 0.21 0.39 9.98
N HIS A 13 0.68 1.63 10.11
CA HIS A 13 -0.04 2.81 9.61
C HIS A 13 -0.21 2.77 8.09
N VAL A 14 0.83 2.42 7.34
CA VAL A 14 0.72 2.27 5.89
C VAL A 14 -0.16 1.08 5.50
N ALA A 15 -0.05 -0.05 6.19
CA ALA A 15 -0.93 -1.20 5.96
C ALA A 15 -2.41 -0.83 6.12
N LEU A 16 -2.76 -0.05 7.15
CA LEU A 16 -4.12 0.43 7.38
C LEU A 16 -4.62 1.34 6.24
N LEU A 17 -3.77 2.22 5.71
CA LEU A 17 -4.15 3.07 4.58
C LEU A 17 -4.40 2.27 3.30
N ILE A 18 -3.59 1.25 3.06
CA ILE A 18 -3.76 0.36 1.91
C ILE A 18 -5.07 -0.44 2.03
N ASP A 19 -5.38 -0.96 3.22
CA ASP A 19 -6.63 -1.66 3.50
C ASP A 19 -7.86 -0.76 3.31
N ASN A 20 -7.73 0.53 3.66
CA ASN A 20 -8.73 1.56 3.39
C ASN A 20 -8.76 2.04 1.92
N HIS A 21 -8.07 1.35 1.00
CA HIS A 21 -8.05 1.63 -0.43
C HIS A 21 -7.50 3.02 -0.80
N GLU A 22 -6.63 3.60 0.03
CA GLU A 22 -5.98 4.87 -0.26
C GLU A 22 -5.02 4.77 -1.45
N GLU A 23 -4.88 5.87 -2.18
CA GLU A 23 -3.98 5.94 -3.34
C GLU A 23 -2.50 5.98 -2.92
N ILE A 24 -1.66 5.27 -3.67
CA ILE A 24 -0.24 5.11 -3.34
C ILE A 24 0.53 6.44 -3.39
N THR A 25 0.09 7.38 -4.22
CA THR A 25 0.65 8.74 -4.30
C THR A 25 0.37 9.54 -3.03
N ALA A 26 -0.85 9.45 -2.49
CA ALA A 26 -1.22 10.07 -1.22
C ALA A 26 -0.44 9.45 -0.04
N ILE A 27 -0.27 8.13 -0.05
CA ILE A 27 0.57 7.43 0.95
C ILE A 27 2.04 7.92 0.85
N LYS A 28 2.60 8.06 -0.35
CA LYS A 28 3.96 8.58 -0.57
C LYS A 28 4.13 9.98 0.05
N GLU A 29 3.21 10.89 -0.24
CA GLU A 29 3.22 12.26 0.29
C GLU A 29 3.08 12.28 1.80
N ARG A 30 2.15 11.49 2.35
CA ARG A 30 1.95 11.37 3.79
C ARG A 30 3.18 10.84 4.52
N MET A 31 3.91 9.91 3.89
CA MET A 31 5.17 9.36 4.40
C MET A 31 6.37 10.27 4.15
N GLY A 32 6.22 11.35 3.38
CA GLY A 32 7.31 12.25 3.02
C GLY A 32 8.39 11.58 2.17
N HIS A 33 8.05 10.54 1.41
CA HIS A 33 9.02 9.87 0.54
C HIS A 33 9.28 10.73 -0.71
N ALA A 34 10.56 11.01 -0.96
CA ALA A 34 10.97 11.80 -2.13
C ALA A 34 10.62 11.10 -3.45
N SER A 35 10.66 9.76 -3.48
CA SER A 35 10.34 8.95 -4.66
C SER A 35 9.17 8.00 -4.39
N ILE A 36 8.34 7.79 -5.41
CA ILE A 36 7.30 6.76 -5.38
C ILE A 36 7.89 5.36 -5.31
N THR A 37 9.05 5.14 -5.93
CA THR A 37 9.78 3.86 -5.91
C THR A 37 10.07 3.42 -4.49
N THR A 38 10.51 4.33 -3.60
CA THR A 38 10.74 4.01 -2.18
C THR A 38 9.48 3.47 -1.50
N THR A 39 8.31 4.03 -1.84
CA THR A 39 7.02 3.58 -1.28
C THR A 39 6.63 2.21 -1.82
N ILE A 40 6.81 1.98 -3.12
CA ILE A 40 6.53 0.70 -3.77
C ILE A 40 7.47 -0.39 -3.27
N ASP A 41 8.77 -0.13 -3.18
CA ASP A 41 9.75 -1.12 -2.72
C ASP A 41 9.48 -1.52 -1.27
N THR A 42 9.03 -0.57 -0.44
CA THR A 42 8.76 -0.82 0.99
C THR A 42 7.41 -1.50 1.22
N TYR A 43 6.35 -1.09 0.52
CA TYR A 43 4.96 -1.45 0.84
C TYR A 43 4.19 -2.09 -0.32
N GLY A 44 4.79 -2.21 -1.51
CA GLY A 44 4.14 -2.72 -2.72
C GLY A 44 3.53 -4.11 -2.54
N HIS A 45 4.15 -4.95 -1.71
CA HIS A 45 3.69 -6.29 -1.38
C HIS A 45 2.40 -6.33 -0.54
N LEU A 46 2.00 -5.20 0.07
CA LEU A 46 0.77 -5.10 0.84
C LEU A 46 -0.45 -4.79 -0.04
N PHE A 47 -0.23 -4.32 -1.29
CA PHE A 47 -1.34 -4.02 -2.17
C PHE A 47 -1.98 -5.31 -2.67
N PRO A 48 -3.33 -5.38 -2.69
CA PRO A 48 -4.03 -6.51 -3.27
C PRO A 48 -3.70 -6.60 -4.76
N ASN A 49 -3.80 -7.81 -5.32
CA ASN A 49 -3.58 -8.03 -6.75
C ASN A 49 -4.66 -7.29 -7.57
N LYS A 50 -4.37 -6.03 -7.91
CA LYS A 50 -5.29 -5.16 -8.66
C LYS A 50 -5.55 -5.69 -10.06
N GLN A 51 -4.62 -6.41 -10.66
CA GLN A 51 -4.79 -6.99 -12.00
C GLN A 51 -5.96 -7.98 -12.03
N LYS A 52 -6.03 -8.88 -11.04
CA LYS A 52 -7.15 -9.81 -10.92
C LYS A 52 -8.48 -9.09 -10.71
N SER A 53 -8.51 -8.12 -9.79
CA SER A 53 -9.73 -7.33 -9.53
C SER A 53 -10.18 -6.53 -10.76
N MET A 54 -9.25 -6.03 -11.58
CA MET A 54 -9.57 -5.35 -12.84
C MET A 54 -10.16 -6.31 -13.87
N SER A 55 -9.59 -7.50 -14.03
CA SER A 55 -10.14 -8.55 -14.89
C SER A 55 -11.56 -8.94 -14.45
N ASP A 56 -11.76 -9.21 -13.16
CA ASP A 56 -13.08 -9.57 -12.63
C ASP A 56 -14.11 -8.45 -12.89
N LYS A 57 -13.72 -7.18 -12.75
CA LYS A 57 -14.61 -6.05 -13.06
C LYS A 57 -14.92 -5.94 -14.55
N PHE A 58 -13.95 -6.22 -15.41
CA PHE A 58 -14.12 -6.18 -16.87
C PHE A 58 -15.08 -7.28 -17.34
N ASP A 59 -14.94 -8.49 -16.81
CA ASP A 59 -15.84 -9.63 -17.10
C ASP A 59 -17.29 -9.40 -16.64
N ASN A 60 -17.52 -8.48 -15.68
CA ASN A 60 -18.87 -8.11 -15.25
C ASN A 60 -19.51 -7.00 -16.10
N ILE A 61 -18.76 -6.36 -16.99
CA ILE A 61 -19.25 -5.31 -17.90
C ILE A 61 -19.71 -5.91 -19.25
N PHE A 62 -19.19 -7.09 -19.62
CA PHE A 62 -19.48 -7.79 -20.87
C PHE A 62 -20.16 -9.12 -20.62
#